data_AF-A0A4Z0ELW6-F1
#
_entry.id   AF-A0A4Z0ELW6-F1
#
_cell.length_a   1.000
_cell.length_b   1.000
_cell.length_c   1.000
_cell.angle_alpha   90.00
_cell.angle_beta   90.00
_cell.angle_gamma   90.00
#
_symmetry.space_group_name_H-M   'P 1'
#
loop_
_entity.id
_entity.type
_entity.pdbx_description
1 polymer ?
#
loop_
_entity_poly.entity_id
_entity_poly.type
_entity_poly.pdbx_seq_one_letter_code
_entity_poly.pdbx_strand_id
1 'polypeptide(L)'
;MGVGGRSYGASVFLGVKSSLTQFVLALGLLLATGCARPEQVPTPPNLLPKEKMTSLLVQIHLLEARVETSRLPPDSARALFLSQQRDLMLRNGVSPTDSVFERSYRYYASHAKDLDGIYAGVIDSLSQREKKMDPTRMPRPN
;
A
#
# COMPACT_ATOMS: atom_id res chain seq x y z
N MET A 1 26.26 -24.75 -77.71
CA MET A 1 27.09 -25.83 -77.15
C MET A 1 28.16 -25.21 -76.25
N GLY A 2 28.44 -25.81 -75.08
CA GLY A 2 29.49 -25.35 -74.13
C GLY A 2 28.91 -24.66 -72.89
N VAL A 3 28.31 -25.37 -71.91
CA VAL A 3 28.92 -25.87 -70.65
C VAL A 3 29.72 -24.77 -69.93
N GLY A 4 29.47 -24.34 -68.69
CA GLY A 4 28.88 -24.95 -67.51
C GLY A 4 29.79 -24.60 -66.31
N GLY A 5 29.24 -24.44 -65.10
CA GLY A 5 30.06 -24.36 -63.88
C GLY A 5 29.51 -23.46 -62.78
N ARG A 6 28.81 -24.06 -61.81
CA ARG A 6 28.39 -23.44 -60.54
C ARG A 6 29.61 -23.07 -59.70
N SER A 7 29.51 -22.03 -58.88
CA SER A 7 30.04 -22.11 -57.51
C SER A 7 29.39 -21.08 -56.60
N TYR A 8 28.81 -21.58 -55.51
CA TYR A 8 28.21 -20.80 -54.43
C TYR A 8 29.33 -20.36 -53.49
N GLY A 9 29.56 -19.06 -53.39
CA GLY A 9 30.43 -18.45 -52.39
C GLY A 9 29.60 -17.80 -51.30
N ALA A 10 29.27 -18.56 -50.26
CA ALA A 10 28.80 -18.01 -49.00
C ALA A 10 29.92 -17.14 -48.41
N SER A 11 29.66 -15.85 -48.22
CA SER A 11 30.48 -14.98 -47.37
C SER A 11 29.57 -14.44 -46.29
N VAL A 12 29.57 -15.18 -45.18
CA VAL A 12 28.97 -14.82 -43.90
C VAL A 12 29.74 -13.61 -43.37
N PHE A 13 29.23 -12.41 -43.60
CA PHE A 13 29.64 -11.20 -42.89
C PHE A 13 28.42 -10.37 -42.53
N LEU A 14 27.65 -10.86 -41.56
CA LEU A 14 26.76 -10.00 -40.77
C LEU A 14 27.10 -10.23 -39.30
N GLY A 15 28.13 -9.50 -38.87
CA GLY A 15 28.57 -9.45 -37.49
C GLY A 15 27.46 -8.96 -36.57
N VAL A 16 27.26 -9.71 -35.49
CA VAL A 16 27.01 -9.28 -34.09
C VAL A 16 26.52 -7.83 -33.90
N LYS A 17 25.44 -7.43 -34.56
CA LYS A 17 24.71 -6.18 -34.29
C LYS A 17 23.21 -6.41 -34.10
N SER A 18 22.67 -7.57 -34.50
CA SER A 18 21.22 -7.85 -34.43
C SER A 18 20.75 -8.45 -33.11
N SER A 19 21.64 -9.01 -32.29
CA SER A 19 21.26 -9.73 -31.08
C SER A 19 20.76 -8.79 -29.97
N LEU A 20 21.42 -7.65 -29.76
CA LEU A 20 21.03 -6.63 -28.79
C LEU A 20 19.68 -5.98 -29.13
N THR A 21 19.44 -5.68 -30.41
CA THR A 21 18.14 -5.18 -30.88
C THR A 21 17.01 -6.19 -30.71
N GLN A 22 17.29 -7.48 -30.89
CA GLN A 22 16.29 -8.54 -30.65
C GLN A 22 15.96 -8.68 -29.15
N PHE A 23 16.96 -8.55 -28.26
CA PHE A 23 16.71 -8.54 -26.81
C PHE A 23 15.94 -7.31 -26.35
N VAL A 24 16.23 -6.13 -26.91
CA VAL A 24 15.47 -4.89 -26.61
C VAL A 24 14.03 -4.97 -27.10
N LEU A 25 13.79 -5.54 -28.29
CA LEU A 25 12.44 -5.79 -28.82
C LEU A 25 11.69 -6.83 -27.99
N ALA A 26 12.34 -7.91 -27.57
CA ALA A 26 11.75 -8.93 -26.72
C ALA A 26 11.42 -8.39 -25.31
N LEU A 27 12.29 -7.57 -24.73
CA LEU A 27 12.07 -6.89 -23.45
C LEU A 27 10.95 -5.84 -23.55
N GLY A 28 10.90 -5.08 -24.65
CA GLY A 28 9.82 -4.13 -24.94
C GLY A 28 8.46 -4.82 -25.14
N LEU A 29 8.43 -6.01 -25.76
CA LEU A 29 7.22 -6.80 -25.91
C LEU A 29 6.74 -7.41 -24.58
N LEU A 30 7.67 -7.80 -23.69
CA LEU A 30 7.35 -8.26 -22.34
C LEU A 30 6.73 -7.15 -21.46
N LEU A 31 7.16 -5.90 -21.66
CA LEU A 31 6.60 -4.74 -20.94
C LEU A 31 5.21 -4.35 -21.44
N ALA A 32 4.85 -4.70 -22.68
CA ALA A 32 3.55 -4.36 -23.28
C ALA A 32 2.38 -5.26 -22.82
N THR A 33 2.66 -6.44 -22.22
CA THR A 33 1.61 -7.35 -21.73
C THR A 33 1.11 -7.01 -20.32
N GLY A 34 1.59 -5.92 -19.72
CA GLY A 34 1.29 -5.51 -18.34
C GLY A 34 -0.05 -4.79 -18.11
N CYS A 35 -1.07 -5.02 -18.95
CA CYS A 35 -2.43 -4.54 -18.66
C CYS A 35 -3.06 -5.40 -17.56
N ALA A 36 -2.65 -5.18 -16.31
CA ALA A 36 -3.37 -5.67 -15.15
C ALA A 36 -4.73 -4.97 -15.11
N ARG A 37 -5.81 -5.69 -15.46
CA ARG A 37 -7.16 -5.22 -15.18
C ARG A 37 -7.27 -4.98 -13.67
N PRO A 38 -7.99 -3.94 -13.23
CA PRO A 38 -8.21 -3.73 -11.81
C PRO A 38 -8.91 -4.96 -11.25
N GLU A 39 -8.16 -5.78 -10.51
CA GLU A 39 -8.67 -6.92 -9.76
C GLU A 39 -9.71 -6.36 -8.79
N GLN A 40 -10.98 -6.67 -9.02
CA GLN A 40 -12.05 -6.28 -8.11
C GLN A 40 -11.93 -7.17 -6.87
N VAL A 41 -11.35 -6.62 -5.80
CA VAL A 41 -11.23 -7.33 -4.53
C VAL A 41 -12.64 -7.64 -4.04
N PRO A 42 -13.03 -8.93 -3.91
CA PRO A 42 -14.37 -9.27 -3.45
C PRO A 42 -14.57 -8.82 -2.01
N THR A 43 -15.81 -8.52 -1.65
CA THR A 43 -16.17 -8.16 -0.28
C THR A 43 -15.80 -9.29 0.67
N PRO A 44 -14.91 -9.06 1.65
CA PRO A 44 -14.48 -10.11 2.56
C PRO A 44 -15.61 -10.49 3.53
N PRO A 45 -15.67 -11.76 3.97
CA PRO A 45 -16.51 -12.13 5.09
C PRO A 45 -16.07 -11.33 6.33
N ASN A 46 -17.04 -10.82 7.08
CA ASN A 46 -16.82 -9.97 8.26
C ASN A 46 -16.10 -8.64 7.95
N LEU A 47 -16.46 -7.98 6.85
CA LEU A 47 -15.99 -6.62 6.54
C LEU A 47 -16.29 -5.69 7.73
N LEU A 48 -15.25 -5.03 8.26
CA LEU A 48 -15.42 -4.02 9.30
C LEU A 48 -16.25 -2.85 8.76
N PRO A 49 -17.30 -2.40 9.45
CA PRO A 49 -18.03 -1.19 9.05
C PRO A 49 -17.09 0.02 8.92
N LYS A 50 -17.40 0.94 8.00
CA LYS A 50 -16.57 2.12 7.72
C LYS A 50 -16.32 2.93 8.98
N GLU A 51 -17.34 3.13 9.81
CA GLU A 51 -17.26 3.89 11.06
C GLU A 51 -16.32 3.22 12.07
N LYS A 52 -16.35 1.88 12.12
CA LYS A 52 -15.45 1.09 12.97
C LYS A 52 -14.01 1.20 12.45
N MET A 53 -13.81 1.12 11.14
CA MET A 53 -12.50 1.32 10.51
C MET A 53 -11.94 2.70 10.79
N THR A 54 -12.74 3.77 10.59
CA THR A 54 -12.37 5.15 10.91
C THR A 54 -11.95 5.29 12.38
N SER A 55 -12.74 4.76 13.31
CA SER A 55 -12.43 4.81 14.74
C SER A 55 -11.13 4.07 15.09
N LEU A 56 -10.87 2.92 14.47
CA LEU A 56 -9.63 2.17 14.67
C LEU A 56 -8.41 2.92 14.12
N LEU A 57 -8.50 3.47 12.90
CA LEU A 57 -7.43 4.24 12.29
C LEU A 57 -7.10 5.50 13.10
N VAL A 58 -8.11 6.23 13.60
CA VAL A 58 -7.88 7.35 14.54
C VAL A 58 -7.09 6.90 15.76
N GLN A 59 -7.47 5.77 16.40
CA GLN A 59 -6.77 5.27 17.58
C GLN A 59 -5.35 4.80 17.26
N ILE A 60 -5.13 4.18 16.09
CA ILE A 60 -3.81 3.72 15.62
C ILE A 60 -2.89 4.92 15.39
N HIS A 61 -3.34 5.97 14.69
CA HIS A 61 -2.53 7.17 14.48
C HIS A 61 -2.19 7.90 15.78
N LEU A 62 -3.13 7.95 16.74
CA LEU A 62 -2.85 8.52 18.06
C LEU A 62 -1.86 7.66 18.87
N LEU A 63 -1.92 6.33 18.71
CA LEU A 63 -0.97 5.41 19.30
C LEU A 63 0.43 5.60 18.70
N GLU A 64 0.53 5.69 17.38
CA GLU A 64 1.78 5.95 16.66
C GLU A 64 2.43 7.26 17.13
N ALA A 65 1.69 8.37 17.13
CA ALA A 65 2.19 9.66 17.62
C ALA A 65 2.66 9.61 19.09
N ARG A 66 1.98 8.83 19.94
CA ARG A 66 2.41 8.63 21.34
C ARG A 66 3.72 7.85 21.42
N VAL A 67 3.88 6.80 20.61
CA VAL A 67 5.09 5.99 20.58
C VAL A 67 6.26 6.81 20.02
N GLU A 68 6.05 7.58 18.95
CA GLU A 68 7.06 8.46 18.36
C GLU A 68 7.57 9.51 19.37
N THR A 69 6.69 10.02 20.22
CA THR A 69 7.04 11.02 21.26
C THR A 69 7.64 10.41 22.54
N SER A 70 7.72 9.06 22.64
CA SER A 70 8.19 8.37 23.85
C SER A 70 9.70 8.44 24.10
N ARG A 71 10.49 8.93 23.13
CA ARG A 71 11.97 8.99 23.17
C ARG A 71 12.65 7.62 23.37
N LEU A 72 11.94 6.52 23.10
CA LEU A 72 12.50 5.18 23.17
C LEU A 72 13.43 4.90 21.97
N PRO A 73 14.43 4.01 22.12
CA PRO A 73 15.18 3.47 20.99
C PRO A 73 14.24 2.80 19.96
N PRO A 74 14.59 2.75 18.66
CA PRO A 74 13.71 2.25 17.60
C PRO A 74 13.11 0.86 17.87
N ASP A 75 13.93 -0.09 18.35
CA ASP A 75 13.47 -1.45 18.64
C ASP A 75 12.47 -1.48 19.81
N SER A 76 12.73 -0.69 20.85
CA SER A 76 11.84 -0.56 22.01
C SER A 76 10.54 0.15 21.64
N ALA A 77 10.61 1.21 20.83
CA ALA A 77 9.44 1.92 20.30
C ALA A 77 8.57 0.97 19.45
N ARG A 78 9.19 0.18 18.57
CA ARG A 78 8.49 -0.84 17.77
C ARG A 78 7.82 -1.89 18.65
N ALA A 79 8.52 -2.43 19.64
CA ALA A 79 7.96 -3.41 20.56
C ALA A 79 6.76 -2.84 21.33
N LEU A 80 6.86 -1.58 21.79
CA LEU A 80 5.78 -0.89 22.46
C LEU A 80 4.56 -0.70 21.56
N PHE A 81 4.76 -0.21 20.34
CA PHE A 81 3.68 -0.04 19.35
C PHE A 81 2.95 -1.36 19.09
N LEU A 82 3.69 -2.43 18.79
CA LEU A 82 3.10 -3.74 18.49
C LEU A 82 2.29 -4.29 19.67
N SER A 83 2.79 -4.14 20.91
CA SER A 83 2.06 -4.54 22.10
C SER A 83 0.77 -3.74 22.27
N GLN A 84 0.86 -2.42 22.18
CA GLN A 84 -0.29 -1.54 22.41
C GLN A 84 -1.33 -1.60 21.29
N GLN A 85 -0.90 -1.84 20.04
CA GLN A 85 -1.79 -2.05 18.90
C GLN A 85 -2.58 -3.34 19.07
N ARG A 86 -1.94 -4.42 19.53
CA ARG A 86 -2.62 -5.69 19.86
C ARG A 86 -3.70 -5.47 20.91
N ASP A 87 -3.37 -4.76 21.99
CA ASP A 87 -4.34 -4.46 23.06
C ASP A 87 -5.47 -3.56 22.56
N LEU A 88 -5.17 -2.59 21.70
CA LEU A 88 -6.14 -1.70 21.06
C LEU A 88 -7.14 -2.51 20.22
N MET A 89 -6.66 -3.44 19.40
CA MET A 89 -7.52 -4.35 18.62
C MET A 89 -8.45 -5.16 19.52
N LEU A 90 -7.89 -5.82 20.56
CA LEU A 90 -8.65 -6.63 21.51
C LEU A 90 -9.75 -5.83 22.21
N ARG A 91 -9.42 -4.64 22.74
CA ARG A 91 -10.39 -3.74 23.38
C ARG A 91 -11.51 -3.29 22.45
N ASN A 92 -11.24 -3.28 21.15
CA ASN A 92 -12.22 -2.91 20.13
C ASN A 92 -12.99 -4.12 19.58
N GLY A 93 -12.83 -5.33 20.12
CA GLY A 93 -13.50 -6.53 19.65
C GLY A 93 -12.98 -7.03 18.30
N VAL A 94 -11.77 -6.61 17.90
CA VAL A 94 -11.10 -7.10 16.69
C VAL A 94 -10.00 -8.05 17.12
N SER A 95 -10.06 -9.29 16.63
CA SER A 95 -8.98 -10.24 16.91
C SER A 95 -7.68 -9.76 16.24
N PRO A 96 -6.57 -9.60 16.98
CA PRO A 96 -5.28 -9.20 16.42
C PRO A 96 -4.69 -10.21 15.44
N THR A 97 -5.14 -11.47 15.50
CA THR A 97 -4.64 -12.58 14.69
C THR A 97 -5.54 -12.92 13.50
N ASP A 98 -6.79 -12.44 13.48
CA ASP A 98 -7.80 -12.84 12.48
C ASP A 98 -7.65 -12.11 11.12
N SER A 99 -6.73 -11.16 10.98
CA SER A 99 -6.53 -10.35 9.76
C SER A 99 -7.79 -9.66 9.22
N VAL A 100 -8.92 -9.65 9.95
CA VAL A 100 -10.17 -8.99 9.58
C VAL A 100 -9.94 -7.51 9.29
N PHE A 101 -9.15 -6.85 10.15
CA PHE A 101 -8.73 -5.46 9.94
C PHE A 101 -7.99 -5.30 8.60
N GLU A 102 -6.94 -6.10 8.37
CA GLU A 102 -6.12 -6.05 7.15
C GLU A 102 -6.93 -6.33 5.87
N ARG A 103 -7.80 -7.34 5.90
CA ARG A 103 -8.69 -7.67 4.77
C ARG A 103 -9.67 -6.54 4.50
N SER A 104 -10.25 -5.96 5.55
CA SER A 104 -11.18 -4.82 5.42
C SER A 104 -10.48 -3.58 4.90
N TYR A 105 -9.28 -3.27 5.39
CA TYR A 105 -8.48 -2.15 4.90
C TYR A 105 -8.13 -2.33 3.43
N ARG A 106 -7.68 -3.53 3.03
CA ARG A 106 -7.38 -3.86 1.63
C ARG A 106 -8.59 -3.73 0.72
N TYR A 107 -9.75 -4.18 1.19
CA TYR A 107 -11.01 -3.99 0.49
C TYR A 107 -11.29 -2.50 0.27
N TYR A 108 -11.20 -1.67 1.31
CA TYR A 108 -11.41 -0.23 1.14
C TYR A 108 -10.36 0.40 0.22
N ALA A 109 -9.10 -0.02 0.29
CA ALA A 109 -8.04 0.47 -0.58
C ALA A 109 -8.28 0.17 -2.07
N SER A 110 -8.99 -0.91 -2.42
CA SER A 110 -9.42 -1.16 -3.81
C SER A 110 -10.70 -0.42 -4.20
N HIS A 111 -11.39 0.21 -3.24
CA HIS A 111 -12.62 0.97 -3.42
C HIS A 111 -12.38 2.44 -3.03
N ALA A 112 -11.66 3.18 -3.89
CA ALA A 112 -11.13 4.52 -3.59
C ALA A 112 -12.12 5.46 -2.87
N LYS A 113 -13.37 5.55 -3.33
CA LYS A 113 -14.40 6.41 -2.70
C LYS A 113 -14.69 6.06 -1.24
N ASP A 114 -14.64 4.77 -0.91
CA ASP A 114 -14.87 4.31 0.46
C ASP A 114 -13.70 4.65 1.36
N LEU A 115 -12.47 4.45 0.88
CA LEU A 115 -11.27 4.81 1.61
C LEU A 115 -11.15 6.32 1.81
N ASP A 116 -11.49 7.11 0.80
CA ASP A 116 -11.54 8.58 0.87
C ASP A 116 -12.49 9.04 1.99
N GLY A 117 -13.69 8.45 2.06
CA GLY A 117 -14.66 8.74 3.12
C GLY A 117 -14.16 8.35 4.51
N ILE A 118 -13.47 7.21 4.62
CA ILE A 118 -12.85 6.77 5.88
C ILE A 118 -11.79 7.78 6.31
N TYR A 119 -10.87 8.18 5.43
CA TYR A 119 -9.80 9.12 5.77
C TYR A 119 -10.30 10.55 6.00
N ALA A 120 -11.34 11.01 5.30
CA ALA A 120 -12.01 12.26 5.63
C ALA A 120 -12.50 12.25 7.08
N GLY A 121 -13.14 11.16 7.52
CA GLY A 121 -13.55 10.99 8.92
C GLY A 121 -12.39 10.92 9.92
N VAL A 122 -11.25 10.32 9.53
CA VAL A 122 -10.02 10.31 10.35
C VAL A 122 -9.50 11.73 10.54
N ILE A 123 -9.34 12.48 9.43
CA ILE A 123 -8.83 13.87 9.44
C ILE A 123 -9.75 14.77 10.27
N ASP A 124 -11.06 14.68 10.08
CA ASP A 124 -12.03 15.46 10.84
C ASP A 124 -11.94 15.15 12.35
N SER A 125 -11.84 13.87 12.71
CA SER A 125 -11.74 13.44 14.10
C SER A 125 -10.46 13.94 14.78
N LEU A 126 -9.33 13.89 14.09
CA LEU A 126 -8.05 14.38 14.60
C LEU A 126 -8.05 15.91 14.70
N SER A 127 -8.55 16.60 13.68
CA SER A 127 -8.67 18.07 13.65
C SER A 127 -9.55 18.58 14.79
N GLN A 128 -10.65 17.89 15.10
CA GLN A 128 -11.50 18.26 16.24
C GLN A 128 -10.78 18.08 17.58
N ARG A 129 -9.96 17.04 17.73
CA ARG A 129 -9.17 16.82 18.95
C ARG A 129 -8.10 17.88 19.11
N GLU A 130 -7.39 18.22 18.04
CA GLU A 130 -6.40 19.30 18.02
C GLU A 130 -7.03 20.64 18.43
N LYS A 131 -8.18 21.01 17.82
CA LYS A 131 -8.92 22.23 18.18
C LYS A 131 -9.31 22.29 19.65
N LYS A 132 -9.59 21.15 20.30
CA LYS A 132 -9.90 21.08 21.73
C LYS A 132 -8.67 21.24 22.63
N MET A 133 -7.47 20.99 22.09
CA MET A 133 -6.21 21.11 22.81
C MET A 133 -5.52 22.46 22.59
N ASP A 134 -6.05 23.33 21.72
CA ASP A 134 -5.50 24.66 21.44
C ASP A 134 -5.58 25.56 22.71
N PRO A 135 -4.44 25.88 23.33
CA PRO A 135 -4.40 26.67 24.56
C PRO A 135 -4.93 28.10 24.37
N THR A 136 -4.96 28.61 23.14
CA THR A 136 -5.51 29.92 22.79
C THR A 136 -7.04 29.95 22.91
N ARG A 137 -7.70 28.79 22.91
CA ARG A 137 -9.15 28.63 22.99
C ARG A 137 -9.64 28.04 24.31
N MET A 138 -8.72 27.68 25.21
CA MET A 138 -9.07 27.21 26.55
C MET A 138 -9.41 28.42 27.44
N PRO A 139 -10.57 28.46 28.13
CA PRO A 139 -10.85 29.50 29.12
C PRO A 139 -9.78 29.41 30.22
N ARG A 140 -9.12 30.54 30.53
CA ARG A 140 -8.14 30.58 31.62
C ARG A 140 -8.84 30.18 32.93
N PRO A 141 -8.32 29.20 33.68
CA PRO A 141 -8.84 28.92 35.01
C PRO A 141 -8.68 30.18 35.87
N ASN A 142 -9.76 30.57 36.53
CA ASN A 142 -9.84 31.70 37.46
C ASN A 142 -9.26 31.32 38.83
#